data_AF-A0A372ZRI8-F1
#
_entry.id   AF-A0A372ZRI8-F1
#
_cell.length_a   1.000
_cell.length_b   1.000
_cell.length_c   1.000
_cell.angle_alpha   90.00
_cell.angle_beta   90.00
_cell.angle_gamma   90.00
#
_symmetry.space_group_name_H-M   'P 1'
#
loop_
_entity.id
_entity.type
_entity.pdbx_description
1 polymer ?
#
loop_
_entity_poly.entity_id
_entity_poly.type
_entity_poly.pdbx_seq_one_letter_code
_entity_poly.pdbx_strand_id
1 'polypeptide(L)'
;MNTAAARQDTAAERTSRGGPRIDPLLADRVTEALLLAGLPVGYGGHGPGVQLRPARPFDDSDDCAGLIALHWEPGPRLAAAAAMEEFQQPAAAAGRVVTSSMQNALAEFLPAFGIEVEAGRLDGETRVGRTSGPAPATGQDAGRDTAAPAGSRPQDLGIGAHVVDAVRRTAALAGLPVADHLHAPGITLAPCRPVDDGDDTTGVADLRWNPSRRLSAAADGDTPAAERAARARTAVQDAMRHAFGAVLGACGLDLQWCRPSALPYQLRAYGAAEQPPVRH
;
A
#
# COMPACT_ATOMS: atom_id res chain seq x y z
N MET A 1 66.81 -2.29 -19.53
CA MET A 1 66.09 -2.29 -20.83
C MET A 1 65.05 -3.40 -20.75
N ASN A 2 63.75 -3.11 -20.53
CA ASN A 2 62.74 -2.78 -21.57
C ASN A 2 62.76 -3.83 -22.70
N THR A 3 61.68 -4.51 -23.12
CA THR A 3 60.23 -4.25 -23.06
C THR A 3 59.49 -5.45 -23.69
N ALA A 4 58.19 -5.59 -23.38
CA ALA A 4 57.09 -6.01 -24.28
C ALA A 4 57.03 -7.50 -24.74
N ALA A 5 55.98 -8.29 -24.46
CA ALA A 5 54.53 -8.14 -24.66
C ALA A 5 54.04 -8.88 -25.92
N ALA A 6 53.03 -9.74 -25.74
CA ALA A 6 51.90 -10.02 -26.64
C ALA A 6 51.23 -11.32 -26.11
N ARG A 7 50.43 -11.25 -25.05
CA ARG A 7 48.99 -10.96 -25.10
C ARG A 7 48.27 -11.79 -26.17
N GLN A 8 47.66 -12.86 -25.68
CA GLN A 8 46.62 -13.63 -26.34
C GLN A 8 45.48 -12.70 -26.73
N ASP A 9 45.10 -12.78 -28.00
CA ASP A 9 43.91 -12.16 -28.54
C ASP A 9 42.66 -12.64 -27.80
N THR A 10 42.00 -11.64 -27.25
CA THR A 10 40.58 -11.50 -26.98
C THR A 10 39.70 -12.07 -28.10
N ALA A 11 38.66 -12.82 -27.73
CA ALA A 11 37.29 -12.66 -28.25
C ALA A 11 36.37 -13.78 -27.73
N ALA A 12 36.01 -13.72 -26.47
CA ALA A 12 34.74 -14.27 -26.01
C ALA A 12 34.17 -13.31 -24.95
N GLU A 13 33.88 -12.09 -25.42
CA GLU A 13 32.86 -11.23 -24.81
C GLU A 13 31.55 -12.03 -24.69
N ARG A 14 31.40 -12.75 -23.59
CA ARG A 14 30.08 -12.98 -22.99
C ARG A 14 29.77 -11.80 -22.08
N THR A 15 29.71 -10.62 -22.66
CA THR A 15 28.98 -9.50 -22.05
C THR A 15 27.49 -9.80 -22.19
N SER A 16 26.97 -10.59 -21.25
CA SER A 16 25.56 -10.53 -20.88
C SER A 16 25.30 -9.11 -20.35
N ARG A 17 25.07 -8.14 -21.24
CA ARG A 17 24.47 -6.84 -20.91
C ARG A 17 22.97 -7.03 -20.67
N GLY A 18 22.63 -7.91 -19.75
CA GLY A 18 21.32 -7.95 -19.12
C GLY A 18 21.55 -7.56 -17.68
N GLY A 19 21.16 -6.34 -17.28
CA GLY A 19 21.09 -5.98 -15.87
C GLY A 19 20.20 -6.99 -15.10
N PRO A 20 20.25 -7.00 -13.76
CA PRO A 20 19.43 -7.92 -12.96
C PRO A 20 17.97 -7.78 -13.38
N ARG A 21 17.44 -8.82 -14.01
CA ARG A 21 16.04 -8.88 -14.46
C ARG A 21 15.23 -9.48 -13.34
N ILE A 22 14.11 -8.82 -13.03
CA ILE A 22 13.08 -9.39 -12.17
C ILE A 22 12.53 -10.66 -12.84
N ASP A 23 12.27 -11.72 -12.07
CA ASP A 23 11.52 -12.88 -12.54
C ASP A 23 10.09 -12.44 -12.95
N PRO A 24 9.70 -12.56 -14.24
CA PRO A 24 8.39 -12.11 -14.70
C PRO A 24 7.22 -12.80 -13.99
N LEU A 25 7.34 -14.08 -13.65
CA LEU A 25 6.26 -14.82 -12.98
C LEU A 25 6.07 -14.33 -11.54
N LEU A 26 7.18 -14.02 -10.87
CA LEU A 26 7.15 -13.41 -9.54
C LEU A 26 6.54 -12.01 -9.60
N ALA A 27 6.92 -11.20 -10.60
CA ALA A 27 6.36 -9.87 -10.81
C ALA A 27 4.84 -9.92 -11.02
N ASP A 28 4.35 -10.77 -11.91
CA ASP A 28 2.92 -10.91 -12.19
C ASP A 28 2.14 -11.32 -10.93
N ARG A 29 2.68 -12.26 -10.15
CA ARG A 29 2.04 -12.73 -8.91
C ARG A 29 2.01 -11.64 -7.83
N VAL A 30 3.08 -10.87 -7.69
CA VAL A 30 3.13 -9.73 -6.76
C VAL A 30 2.17 -8.64 -7.21
N THR A 31 2.20 -8.27 -8.48
CA THR A 31 1.28 -7.27 -9.04
C THR A 31 -0.18 -7.69 -8.87
N GLU A 32 -0.54 -8.95 -9.12
CA GLU A 32 -1.90 -9.43 -8.88
C GLU A 32 -2.30 -9.33 -7.40
N ALA A 33 -1.43 -9.70 -6.46
CA ALA A 33 -1.70 -9.56 -5.03
C ALA A 33 -1.92 -8.10 -4.61
N LEU A 34 -1.10 -7.17 -5.12
CA LEU A 34 -1.25 -5.73 -4.86
C LEU A 34 -2.57 -5.18 -5.41
N LEU A 35 -2.93 -5.57 -6.63
CA LEU A 35 -4.20 -5.20 -7.25
C LEU A 35 -5.39 -5.81 -6.49
N LEU A 36 -5.29 -7.05 -6.02
CA LEU A 36 -6.31 -7.69 -5.20
C LEU A 36 -6.49 -6.98 -3.86
N ALA A 37 -5.38 -6.54 -3.25
CA ALA A 37 -5.39 -5.71 -2.04
C ALA A 37 -5.98 -4.31 -2.29
N GLY A 38 -6.15 -3.89 -3.55
CA GLY A 38 -6.69 -2.58 -3.93
C GLY A 38 -5.64 -1.46 -3.94
N LEU A 39 -4.35 -1.80 -3.96
CA LEU A 39 -3.27 -0.82 -3.95
C LEU A 39 -2.91 -0.36 -5.37
N PRO A 40 -2.56 0.93 -5.54
CA PRO A 40 -2.00 1.41 -6.79
C PRO A 40 -0.60 0.83 -7.02
N VAL A 41 -0.33 0.40 -8.25
CA VAL A 41 0.98 -0.09 -8.70
C VAL A 41 1.53 0.89 -9.73
N GLY A 42 2.71 1.44 -9.46
CA GLY A 42 3.41 2.34 -10.37
C GLY A 42 4.10 1.54 -11.48
N TYR A 43 3.56 1.60 -12.69
CA TYR A 43 4.19 0.98 -13.85
C TYR A 43 5.29 1.89 -14.43
N GLY A 44 6.44 1.30 -14.76
CA GLY A 44 7.54 2.04 -15.40
C GLY A 44 8.29 3.00 -14.47
N GLY A 45 8.16 2.87 -13.15
CA GLY A 45 8.89 3.72 -12.19
C GLY A 45 8.24 5.07 -11.93
N HIS A 46 6.99 5.28 -12.37
CA HIS A 46 6.29 6.55 -12.28
C HIS A 46 4.96 6.43 -11.56
N GLY A 47 4.55 7.52 -10.89
CA GLY A 47 3.26 7.62 -10.18
C GLY A 47 3.29 7.16 -8.72
N PRO A 48 2.30 7.55 -7.91
CA PRO A 48 2.20 7.14 -6.52
C PRO A 48 1.81 5.66 -6.38
N GLY A 49 2.14 5.07 -5.24
CA GLY A 49 1.81 3.69 -4.90
C GLY A 49 3.02 2.76 -4.87
N VAL A 50 2.78 1.47 -5.07
CA VAL A 50 3.84 0.44 -4.97
C VAL A 50 4.65 0.41 -6.26
N GLN A 51 5.94 0.66 -6.12
CA GLN A 51 6.96 0.53 -7.16
C GLN A 51 7.62 -0.84 -7.03
N LEU A 52 7.67 -1.60 -8.12
CA LEU A 52 8.41 -2.86 -8.21
C LEU A 52 9.76 -2.58 -8.86
N ARG A 53 10.85 -2.90 -8.17
CA ARG A 53 12.23 -2.67 -8.62
C ARG A 53 13.05 -3.95 -8.44
N PRO A 54 14.10 -4.20 -9.24
CA PRO A 54 15.06 -5.25 -8.92
C PRO A 54 15.69 -4.95 -7.55
N ALA A 55 15.75 -5.94 -6.66
CA ALA A 55 16.43 -5.74 -5.38
C ALA A 55 17.92 -5.44 -5.61
N ARG A 56 18.48 -4.58 -4.76
CA ARG A 56 19.92 -4.26 -4.76
C ARG A 56 20.57 -4.97 -3.58
N PRO A 57 21.75 -5.59 -3.76
CA PRO A 57 22.48 -6.22 -2.66
C PRO A 57 22.81 -5.20 -1.57
N PHE A 58 22.61 -5.57 -0.30
CA PHE A 58 23.03 -4.79 0.87
C PHE A 58 24.54 -4.94 1.11
N ASP A 59 25.09 -6.11 0.83
CA ASP A 59 26.52 -6.43 0.92
C ASP A 59 26.92 -7.46 -0.14
N ASP A 60 28.22 -7.78 -0.25
CA ASP A 60 28.75 -8.70 -1.25
C ASP A 60 28.29 -10.17 -1.05
N SER A 61 27.67 -10.50 0.09
CA SER A 61 27.13 -11.83 0.39
C SER A 61 25.61 -11.95 0.15
N ASP A 62 24.95 -10.83 -0.16
CA ASP A 62 23.51 -10.73 -0.37
C ASP A 62 23.12 -11.11 -1.81
N ASP A 63 22.69 -12.36 -2.00
CA ASP A 63 22.19 -12.85 -3.29
C ASP A 63 20.81 -12.27 -3.60
N CYS A 64 20.82 -11.10 -4.24
CA CYS A 64 19.62 -10.40 -4.70
C CYS A 64 19.15 -10.80 -6.11
N ALA A 65 19.78 -11.79 -6.74
CA ALA A 65 19.46 -12.16 -8.11
C ALA A 65 18.01 -12.66 -8.22
N GLY A 66 17.19 -11.97 -9.02
CA GLY A 66 15.79 -12.32 -9.24
C GLY A 66 14.81 -11.85 -8.15
N LEU A 67 15.29 -11.21 -7.07
CA LEU A 67 14.44 -10.63 -6.03
C LEU A 67 13.78 -9.31 -6.48
N ILE A 68 12.57 -9.06 -5.97
CA ILE A 68 11.84 -7.81 -6.16
C ILE A 68 11.94 -6.98 -4.87
N ALA A 69 12.37 -5.74 -4.98
CA ALA A 69 12.19 -4.73 -3.95
C ALA A 69 10.89 -3.95 -4.21
N LEU A 70 10.02 -3.92 -3.20
CA LEU A 70 8.81 -3.11 -3.19
C LEU A 70 9.07 -1.83 -2.42
N HIS A 71 8.78 -0.71 -3.08
CA HIS A 71 8.93 0.62 -2.51
C HIS A 71 7.63 1.40 -2.62
N TRP A 72 7.22 2.08 -1.55
CA TRP A 72 6.03 2.94 -1.61
C TRP A 72 6.43 4.37 -2.00
N GLU A 73 5.90 4.83 -3.13
CA GLU A 73 6.03 6.21 -3.59
C GLU A 73 4.82 7.04 -3.11
N PRO A 74 5.02 8.09 -2.30
CA PRO A 74 3.92 8.95 -1.88
C PRO A 74 3.34 9.77 -3.04
N GLY A 75 2.28 10.53 -2.77
CA GLY A 75 1.70 11.46 -3.73
C GLY A 75 2.71 12.51 -4.20
N PRO A 76 2.58 13.00 -5.46
CA PRO A 76 3.59 13.86 -6.08
C PRO A 76 3.85 15.16 -5.33
N ARG A 77 2.82 15.71 -4.66
CA ARG A 77 2.98 16.94 -3.84
C ARG A 77 3.82 16.69 -2.59
N LEU A 78 3.62 15.55 -1.92
CA LEU A 78 4.42 15.18 -0.75
C LEU A 78 5.84 14.79 -1.17
N ALA A 79 5.98 14.00 -2.23
CA ALA A 79 7.28 13.62 -2.79
C ALA A 79 8.12 14.85 -3.17
N ALA A 80 7.52 15.82 -3.87
CA ALA A 80 8.21 17.06 -4.26
C ALA A 80 8.59 17.92 -3.05
N ALA A 81 7.70 18.07 -2.07
CA ALA A 81 8.00 18.84 -0.85
C ALA A 81 9.13 18.18 -0.04
N ALA A 82 9.03 16.85 0.19
CA ALA A 82 10.04 16.09 0.91
C ALA A 82 11.43 16.15 0.24
N ALA A 83 11.49 16.19 -1.09
CA ALA A 83 12.75 16.29 -1.83
C ALA A 83 13.45 17.66 -1.69
N MET A 84 12.72 18.71 -1.28
CA MET A 84 13.26 20.06 -1.08
C MET A 84 13.63 20.36 0.37
N GLU A 85 13.30 19.44 1.29
CA GLU A 85 13.36 19.64 2.72
C GLU A 85 14.54 18.88 3.36
N GLU A 86 15.07 19.43 4.46
CA GLU A 86 16.03 18.70 5.30
C GLU A 86 15.34 17.55 6.06
N PHE A 87 16.12 16.57 6.50
CA PHE A 87 15.58 15.32 7.07
C PHE A 87 14.54 15.52 8.20
N GLN A 88 14.71 16.50 9.08
CA GLN A 88 13.79 16.72 10.22
C GLN A 88 12.61 17.64 9.88
N GLN A 89 12.55 18.19 8.68
CA GLN A 89 11.46 19.09 8.28
C GLN A 89 10.17 18.31 7.99
N PRO A 90 9.00 18.96 8.09
CA PRO A 90 7.71 18.29 8.20
C PRO A 90 7.35 17.38 7.02
N ALA A 91 7.55 17.79 5.76
CA ALA A 91 7.27 16.99 4.58
C ALA A 91 8.26 15.83 4.43
N ALA A 92 9.55 16.06 4.71
CA ALA A 92 10.56 14.99 4.71
C ALA A 92 10.25 13.92 5.78
N ALA A 93 9.86 14.34 6.98
CA ALA A 93 9.44 13.44 8.05
C ALA A 93 8.15 12.69 7.70
N ALA A 94 7.15 13.38 7.16
CA ALA A 94 5.90 12.77 6.72
C ALA A 94 6.13 11.73 5.62
N GLY A 95 6.96 12.05 4.61
CA GLY A 95 7.33 11.12 3.54
C GLY A 95 7.90 9.80 4.08
N ARG A 96 8.81 9.86 5.06
CA ARG A 96 9.37 8.65 5.68
C ARG A 96 8.33 7.84 6.45
N VAL A 97 7.46 8.51 7.21
CA VAL A 97 6.38 7.82 7.94
C VAL A 97 5.44 7.13 6.97
N VAL A 98 5.07 7.79 5.87
CA VAL A 98 4.23 7.19 4.83
C VAL A 98 4.90 5.96 4.22
N THR A 99 6.13 6.10 3.72
CA THR A 99 6.84 5.00 3.06
C THR A 99 7.04 3.80 4.01
N SER A 100 7.54 4.04 5.23
CA SER A 100 7.79 2.96 6.21
C SER A 100 6.50 2.26 6.67
N SER A 101 5.44 3.01 6.96
CA SER A 101 4.17 2.42 7.40
C SER A 101 3.52 1.59 6.30
N MET A 102 3.57 2.05 5.05
CA MET A 102 3.04 1.30 3.92
C MET A 102 3.85 0.04 3.63
N GLN A 103 5.17 0.08 3.81
CA GLN A 103 6.03 -1.09 3.65
C GLN A 103 5.83 -2.14 4.74
N ASN A 104 5.58 -1.70 5.97
CA ASN A 104 5.18 -2.59 7.05
C ASN A 104 3.83 -3.26 6.73
N ALA A 105 2.86 -2.51 6.20
CA ALA A 105 1.59 -3.08 5.77
C ALA A 105 1.78 -4.12 4.64
N LEU A 106 2.60 -3.82 3.63
CA LEU A 106 2.95 -4.78 2.58
C LEU A 106 3.54 -6.07 3.18
N ALA A 107 4.50 -5.94 4.10
CA ALA A 107 5.13 -7.09 4.75
C ALA A 107 4.13 -7.91 5.60
N GLU A 108 3.13 -7.26 6.18
CA GLU A 108 2.11 -7.91 7.02
C GLU A 108 1.11 -8.73 6.18
N PHE A 109 0.60 -8.20 5.06
CA PHE A 109 -0.48 -8.88 4.32
C PHE A 109 -0.01 -9.77 3.16
N LEU A 110 1.14 -9.49 2.53
CA LEU A 110 1.61 -10.26 1.36
C LEU A 110 1.74 -11.78 1.62
N PRO A 111 2.15 -12.24 2.82
CA PRO A 111 2.15 -13.67 3.15
C PRO A 111 0.78 -14.34 3.01
N ALA A 112 -0.33 -13.62 3.20
CA ALA A 112 -1.68 -14.17 3.02
C ALA A 112 -2.01 -14.51 1.55
N PHE A 113 -1.25 -13.95 0.60
CA PHE A 113 -1.28 -14.27 -0.83
C PHE A 113 -0.24 -15.35 -1.23
N GLY A 114 0.47 -15.92 -0.26
CA GLY A 114 1.56 -16.87 -0.50
C GLY A 114 2.80 -16.19 -1.09
N ILE A 115 3.02 -14.91 -0.79
CA ILE A 115 4.23 -14.17 -1.19
C ILE A 115 5.13 -14.07 0.04
N GLU A 116 6.31 -14.68 -0.05
CA GLU A 116 7.28 -14.66 1.05
C GLU A 116 8.03 -13.33 1.02
N VAL A 117 7.94 -12.62 2.13
CA VAL A 117 8.57 -11.32 2.32
C VAL A 117 9.78 -11.47 3.22
N GLU A 118 10.90 -10.95 2.75
CA GLU A 118 12.07 -10.71 3.58
C GLU A 118 11.98 -9.26 4.07
N ALA A 119 11.88 -9.09 5.39
CA ALA A 119 11.95 -7.76 5.98
C ALA A 119 13.31 -7.14 5.64
N GLY A 120 13.31 -6.09 4.81
CA GLY A 120 14.52 -5.38 4.44
C GLY A 120 15.21 -4.80 5.67
N ARG A 121 16.55 -4.79 5.66
CA ARG A 121 17.32 -4.06 6.67
C ARG A 121 17.37 -2.58 6.28
N LEU A 122 17.05 -1.74 7.26
CA LEU A 122 17.40 -0.31 7.40
C LEU A 122 16.81 0.71 6.40
N ASP A 123 16.49 0.36 5.15
CA ASP A 123 16.23 1.40 4.12
C ASP A 123 14.77 1.56 3.69
N GLY A 124 13.83 0.86 4.33
CA GLY A 124 12.44 0.92 3.92
C GLY A 124 12.31 0.41 2.48
N GLU A 125 12.61 -0.87 2.27
CA GLU A 125 12.23 -1.64 1.08
C GLU A 125 11.74 -3.01 1.55
N THR A 126 10.65 -3.50 0.97
CA THR A 126 10.11 -4.82 1.26
C THR A 126 10.59 -5.77 0.18
N ARG A 127 11.42 -6.77 0.51
CA ARG A 127 11.97 -7.70 -0.47
C ARG A 127 11.09 -8.93 -0.63
N VAL A 128 10.98 -9.41 -1.86
CA VAL A 128 10.20 -10.57 -2.24
C VAL A 128 11.05 -11.48 -3.12
N GLY A 129 11.22 -12.73 -2.70
CA GLY A 129 12.07 -13.69 -3.40
C GLY A 129 11.43 -15.03 -3.71
N ARG A 130 10.34 -15.36 -3.01
CA ARG A 130 9.71 -16.68 -3.11
C ARG A 130 8.21 -16.55 -3.03
N THR A 131 7.54 -17.52 -3.62
CA THR A 131 6.11 -17.67 -3.47
C THR A 131 5.81 -19.09 -3.04
N SER A 132 4.88 -19.25 -2.12
CA SER A 132 4.41 -20.54 -1.61
C SER A 132 2.96 -20.76 -1.99
N GLY A 133 2.61 -22.03 -2.25
CA GLY A 133 1.26 -22.41 -2.62
C GLY A 133 0.81 -21.90 -4.01
N PRO A 134 -0.45 -22.18 -4.37
CA PRO A 134 -0.99 -21.77 -5.67
C PRO A 134 -1.01 -20.25 -5.78
N ALA A 135 -0.83 -19.74 -7.01
CA ALA A 135 -1.05 -18.33 -7.32
C ALA A 135 -2.42 -17.87 -6.78
N PRO A 136 -2.59 -16.57 -6.45
CA PRO A 136 -3.89 -16.04 -6.03
C PRO A 136 -4.95 -16.51 -7.03
N ALA A 137 -5.79 -17.45 -6.61
CA ALA A 137 -6.73 -18.10 -7.50
C ALA A 137 -7.90 -17.14 -7.74
N THR A 138 -7.70 -16.19 -8.64
CA THR A 138 -8.73 -15.31 -9.15
C THR A 138 -8.74 -15.42 -10.67
N GLY A 139 -9.03 -16.63 -11.16
CA GLY A 139 -9.05 -16.96 -12.58
C GLY A 139 -9.75 -15.91 -13.43
N GLN A 140 -9.26 -15.76 -14.66
CA GLN A 140 -9.71 -14.82 -15.70
C GLN A 140 -11.21 -14.89 -16.06
N ASP A 141 -11.97 -15.80 -15.43
CA ASP A 141 -13.39 -16.07 -15.69
C ASP A 141 -14.34 -15.69 -14.53
N ALA A 142 -13.87 -14.96 -13.51
CA ALA A 142 -14.78 -14.39 -12.51
C ALA A 142 -15.57 -13.21 -13.10
N GLY A 143 -16.61 -13.55 -13.86
CA GLY A 143 -17.83 -12.79 -14.09
C GLY A 143 -17.64 -11.28 -14.23
N ARG A 144 -17.57 -10.81 -15.48
CA ARG A 144 -18.16 -9.55 -15.97
C ARG A 144 -18.63 -8.67 -14.81
N ASP A 145 -17.82 -7.69 -14.40
CA ASP A 145 -18.12 -6.69 -13.36
C ASP A 145 -19.62 -6.38 -13.31
N THR A 146 -20.39 -7.18 -12.57
CA THR A 146 -21.78 -6.86 -12.31
C THR A 146 -21.65 -5.73 -11.33
N ALA A 147 -21.86 -4.51 -11.82
CA ALA A 147 -21.79 -3.31 -11.02
C ALA A 147 -22.69 -3.53 -9.80
N ALA A 148 -22.08 -3.88 -8.67
CA ALA A 148 -22.77 -3.89 -7.40
C ALA A 148 -23.38 -2.49 -7.23
N PRO A 149 -24.61 -2.38 -6.71
CA PRO A 149 -25.24 -1.09 -6.53
C PRO A 149 -24.27 -0.18 -5.77
N ALA A 150 -24.10 1.05 -6.29
CA ALA A 150 -23.27 2.03 -5.63
C ALA A 150 -23.79 2.18 -4.20
N GLY A 151 -22.94 1.91 -3.21
CA GLY A 151 -23.31 2.12 -1.81
C GLY A 151 -23.59 3.60 -1.52
N SER A 152 -24.03 3.91 -0.31
CA SER A 152 -24.21 5.30 0.11
C SER A 152 -22.90 6.09 0.00
N ARG A 153 -23.01 7.36 -0.45
CA ARG A 153 -21.87 8.28 -0.44
C ARG A 153 -21.64 8.79 0.99
N PRO A 154 -20.42 9.24 1.33
CA PRO A 154 -20.14 9.74 2.67
C PRO A 154 -21.10 10.85 3.14
N GLN A 155 -21.47 11.78 2.25
CA GLN A 155 -22.43 12.84 2.60
C GLN A 155 -23.84 12.32 2.91
N ASP A 156 -24.26 11.23 2.27
CA ASP A 156 -25.58 10.62 2.50
C ASP A 156 -25.62 9.89 3.85
N LEU A 157 -24.44 9.62 4.43
CA LEU A 157 -24.24 9.00 5.72
C LEU A 157 -24.08 10.02 6.86
N GLY A 158 -24.26 11.32 6.57
CA GLY A 158 -24.16 12.39 7.57
C GLY A 158 -22.72 12.77 7.95
N ILE A 159 -21.73 12.36 7.16
CA ILE A 159 -20.32 12.72 7.37
C ILE A 159 -20.09 14.16 6.89
N GLY A 160 -19.36 14.95 7.67
CA GLY A 160 -19.11 16.35 7.37
C GLY A 160 -18.28 16.52 6.10
N ALA A 161 -18.70 17.42 5.20
CA ALA A 161 -17.98 17.68 3.95
C ALA A 161 -16.51 18.06 4.18
N HIS A 162 -16.24 18.82 5.24
CA HIS A 162 -14.88 19.21 5.63
C HIS A 162 -13.99 18.01 6.00
N VAL A 163 -14.56 16.96 6.62
CA VAL A 163 -13.85 15.69 6.92
C VAL A 163 -13.58 14.93 5.63
N VAL A 164 -14.57 14.79 4.75
CA VAL A 164 -14.42 14.10 3.46
C VAL A 164 -13.30 14.75 2.63
N ASP A 165 -13.30 16.08 2.56
CA ASP A 165 -12.29 16.82 1.80
C ASP A 165 -10.91 16.73 2.45
N ALA A 166 -10.82 16.76 3.77
CA ALA A 166 -9.56 16.56 4.48
C ALA A 166 -8.98 15.16 4.19
N VAL A 167 -9.79 14.10 4.32
CA VAL A 167 -9.37 12.72 4.00
C VAL A 167 -8.91 12.61 2.55
N ARG A 168 -9.64 13.19 1.60
CA ARG A 168 -9.24 13.17 0.17
C ARG A 168 -7.89 13.84 -0.06
N ARG A 169 -7.65 15.00 0.57
CA ARG A 169 -6.38 15.72 0.44
C ARG A 169 -5.23 14.95 1.07
N THR A 170 -5.40 14.42 2.27
CA THR A 170 -4.32 13.70 2.99
C THR A 170 -4.04 12.34 2.36
N ALA A 171 -5.06 11.62 1.90
CA ALA A 171 -4.90 10.39 1.13
C ALA A 171 -4.18 10.64 -0.21
N ALA A 172 -4.48 11.76 -0.90
CA ALA A 172 -3.76 12.15 -2.10
C ALA A 172 -2.28 12.46 -1.85
N LEU A 173 -1.91 13.04 -0.70
CA LEU A 173 -0.52 13.20 -0.28
C LEU A 173 0.17 11.86 -0.03
N ALA A 174 -0.55 10.90 0.57
CA ALA A 174 -0.03 9.56 0.83
C ALA A 174 0.02 8.66 -0.43
N GLY A 175 -0.66 9.03 -1.52
CA GLY A 175 -0.80 8.18 -2.71
C GLY A 175 -1.86 7.09 -2.57
N LEU A 176 -2.83 7.26 -1.67
CA LEU A 176 -3.87 6.28 -1.37
C LEU A 176 -5.21 6.64 -2.05
N PRO A 177 -5.93 5.65 -2.62
CA PRO A 177 -7.25 5.87 -3.20
C PRO A 177 -8.31 6.04 -2.10
N VAL A 178 -9.22 6.99 -2.30
CA VAL A 178 -10.43 7.16 -1.48
C VAL A 178 -11.64 6.68 -2.28
N ALA A 179 -12.44 5.82 -1.68
CA ALA A 179 -13.64 5.28 -2.27
C ALA A 179 -14.74 6.35 -2.35
N ASP A 180 -15.44 6.43 -3.48
CA ASP A 180 -16.58 7.35 -3.64
C ASP A 180 -17.84 6.91 -2.87
N HIS A 181 -17.90 5.65 -2.47
CA HIS A 181 -19.02 5.06 -1.73
C HIS A 181 -18.55 3.95 -0.78
N LEU A 182 -19.35 3.62 0.24
CA LEU A 182 -18.96 2.74 1.35
C LEU A 182 -18.46 1.33 0.95
N HIS A 183 -18.87 0.82 -0.21
CA HIS A 183 -18.47 -0.51 -0.69
C HIS A 183 -17.47 -0.48 -1.87
N ALA A 184 -16.94 0.71 -2.23
CA ALA A 184 -15.93 0.81 -3.27
C ALA A 184 -14.54 0.43 -2.70
N PRO A 185 -13.63 -0.08 -3.54
CA PRO A 185 -12.23 -0.28 -3.15
C PRO A 185 -11.56 1.02 -2.73
N GLY A 186 -10.62 0.93 -1.79
CA GLY A 186 -9.87 2.07 -1.25
C GLY A 186 -10.26 2.44 0.18
N ILE A 187 -9.85 3.64 0.61
CA ILE A 187 -10.23 4.21 1.91
C ILE A 187 -11.72 4.51 1.88
N THR A 188 -12.47 3.92 2.80
CA THR A 188 -13.89 4.17 2.97
C THR A 188 -14.15 4.94 4.25
N LEU A 189 -15.21 5.75 4.22
CA LEU A 189 -15.66 6.54 5.34
C LEU A 189 -17.03 6.03 5.78
N ALA A 190 -17.12 5.57 7.03
CA ALA A 190 -18.36 5.12 7.65
C ALA A 190 -18.73 6.03 8.84
N PRO A 191 -20.01 6.13 9.23
CA PRO A 191 -20.38 6.80 10.47
C PRO A 191 -19.71 6.16 11.68
N CYS A 192 -19.21 6.99 12.59
CA CYS A 192 -18.71 6.52 13.88
C CYS A 192 -19.85 6.00 14.76
N ARG A 193 -19.51 5.10 15.68
CA ARG A 193 -20.41 4.66 16.74
C ARG A 193 -20.00 5.39 18.01
N PRO A 194 -20.92 5.98 18.78
CA PRO A 194 -20.56 6.66 20.03
C PRO A 194 -19.91 5.67 21.00
N VAL A 195 -18.90 6.12 21.76
CA VAL A 195 -18.27 5.33 22.83
C VAL A 195 -19.17 5.28 24.07
N ASP A 196 -19.80 6.40 24.39
CA ASP A 196 -20.75 6.59 25.49
C ASP A 196 -21.87 7.55 25.10
N ASP A 197 -22.86 7.74 25.98
CA ASP A 197 -24.06 8.54 25.72
C ASP A 197 -23.80 10.04 25.49
N GLY A 198 -22.57 10.53 25.74
CA GLY A 198 -22.17 11.94 25.55
C GLY A 198 -21.25 12.19 24.36
N ASP A 199 -20.81 11.15 23.66
CA ASP A 199 -19.86 11.21 22.55
C ASP A 199 -20.55 11.65 21.25
N ASP A 200 -20.46 12.94 20.93
CA ASP A 200 -20.97 13.49 19.67
C ASP A 200 -20.10 13.03 18.49
N THR A 201 -20.65 12.11 17.71
CA THR A 201 -20.03 11.55 16.51
C THR A 201 -20.55 12.19 15.23
N THR A 202 -21.37 13.25 15.35
CA THR A 202 -21.96 13.93 14.21
C THR A 202 -20.88 14.46 13.27
N GLY A 203 -20.95 14.09 11.99
CA GLY A 203 -20.00 14.55 10.99
C GLY A 203 -18.63 13.86 11.02
N VAL A 204 -18.33 13.01 12.01
CA VAL A 204 -17.06 12.28 12.17
C VAL A 204 -17.08 10.98 11.33
N ALA A 205 -15.94 10.64 10.74
CA ALA A 205 -15.81 9.43 9.92
C ALA A 205 -14.92 8.36 10.59
N ASP A 206 -15.37 7.10 10.59
CA ASP A 206 -14.56 5.91 10.83
C ASP A 206 -13.90 5.49 9.51
N LEU A 207 -12.57 5.50 9.48
CA LEU A 207 -11.78 5.17 8.31
C LEU A 207 -11.49 3.67 8.21
N ARG A 208 -11.80 3.08 7.06
CA ARG A 208 -11.59 1.67 6.79
C ARG A 208 -10.98 1.46 5.41
N TRP A 209 -10.51 0.24 5.15
CA TRP A 209 -10.03 -0.18 3.84
C TRP A 209 -10.93 -1.24 3.24
N ASN A 210 -11.29 -1.05 1.97
CA ASN A 210 -11.88 -2.10 1.16
C ASN A 210 -10.86 -2.55 0.11
N PRO A 211 -10.53 -3.85 0.04
CA PRO A 211 -9.74 -4.38 -1.05
C PRO A 211 -10.52 -4.37 -2.36
N SER A 212 -9.92 -4.91 -3.42
CA SER A 212 -10.58 -5.02 -4.72
C SER A 212 -11.91 -5.79 -4.64
N ARG A 213 -12.83 -5.47 -5.56
CA ARG A 213 -14.08 -6.23 -5.71
C ARG A 213 -13.84 -7.71 -6.01
N ARG A 214 -12.77 -8.03 -6.76
CA ARG A 214 -12.36 -9.41 -7.06
C ARG A 214 -12.03 -10.19 -5.78
N LEU A 215 -11.28 -9.58 -4.86
CA LEU A 215 -10.95 -10.24 -3.59
C LEU A 215 -12.20 -10.42 -2.72
N SER A 216 -13.06 -9.41 -2.64
CA SER A 216 -14.31 -9.49 -1.88
C SER A 216 -15.24 -10.57 -2.43
N ALA A 217 -15.46 -10.61 -3.76
CA ALA A 217 -16.29 -11.62 -4.40
C ALA A 217 -15.73 -13.04 -4.22
N ALA A 218 -14.40 -13.21 -4.27
CA ALA A 218 -13.77 -14.49 -4.00
C ALA A 218 -13.95 -14.93 -2.54
N ALA A 219 -13.84 -13.99 -1.59
CA ALA A 219 -13.99 -14.24 -0.16
C ALA A 219 -15.43 -14.58 0.26
N ASP A 220 -16.42 -14.00 -0.43
CA ASP A 220 -17.84 -14.18 -0.13
C ASP A 220 -18.50 -15.31 -0.94
N GLY A 221 -17.73 -15.98 -1.82
CA GLY A 221 -18.22 -17.11 -2.62
C GLY A 221 -18.17 -18.46 -1.89
N ASP A 222 -18.77 -19.49 -2.49
CA ASP A 222 -18.88 -20.84 -1.91
C ASP A 222 -17.81 -21.82 -2.44
N THR A 223 -16.64 -21.33 -2.84
CA THR A 223 -15.57 -22.17 -3.41
C THR A 223 -14.56 -22.61 -2.35
N PRO A 224 -13.80 -23.71 -2.56
CA PRO A 224 -12.69 -24.07 -1.68
C PRO A 224 -11.61 -22.98 -1.55
N ALA A 225 -11.54 -22.05 -2.51
CA ALA A 225 -10.63 -20.91 -2.47
C ALA A 225 -11.15 -19.74 -1.60
N ALA A 226 -12.43 -19.73 -1.23
CA ALA A 226 -13.06 -18.62 -0.52
C ALA A 226 -12.48 -18.40 0.87
N GLU A 227 -12.18 -19.46 1.61
CA GLU A 227 -11.57 -19.35 2.94
C GLU A 227 -10.17 -18.68 2.87
N ARG A 228 -9.40 -18.99 1.82
CA ARG A 228 -8.10 -18.34 1.59
C ARG A 228 -8.28 -16.87 1.21
N ALA A 229 -9.24 -16.56 0.33
CA ALA A 229 -9.56 -15.20 -0.05
C ALA A 229 -10.08 -14.37 1.14
N ALA A 230 -10.88 -14.95 2.03
CA ALA A 230 -11.35 -14.33 3.26
C ALA A 230 -10.19 -14.03 4.22
N ARG A 231 -9.26 -14.97 4.40
CA ARG A 231 -8.01 -14.72 5.16
C ARG A 231 -7.19 -13.58 4.57
N ALA A 232 -6.99 -13.58 3.24
CA ALA A 232 -6.29 -12.50 2.55
C ALA A 232 -7.02 -11.15 2.69
N ARG A 233 -8.34 -11.12 2.57
CA ARG A 233 -9.16 -9.92 2.80
C ARG A 233 -8.94 -9.37 4.21
N THR A 234 -9.04 -10.20 5.23
CA THR A 234 -8.82 -9.78 6.62
C THR A 234 -7.40 -9.27 6.84
N ALA A 235 -6.39 -9.99 6.34
CA ALA A 235 -4.99 -9.57 6.48
C ALA A 235 -4.73 -8.20 5.83
N VAL A 236 -5.28 -7.95 4.64
CA VAL A 236 -5.19 -6.64 3.97
C VAL A 236 -5.90 -5.57 4.80
N GLN A 237 -7.12 -5.83 5.28
CA GLN A 237 -7.89 -4.86 6.05
C GLN A 237 -7.20 -4.47 7.35
N ASP A 238 -6.64 -5.45 8.07
CA ASP A 238 -5.94 -5.23 9.33
C ASP A 238 -4.62 -4.47 9.11
N ALA A 239 -3.79 -4.91 8.17
CA ALA A 239 -2.52 -4.26 7.84
C ALA A 239 -2.71 -2.80 7.38
N MET A 240 -3.69 -2.54 6.51
CA MET A 240 -4.00 -1.19 6.05
C MET A 240 -4.55 -0.31 7.18
N ARG A 241 -5.40 -0.88 8.04
CA ARG A 241 -5.93 -0.18 9.21
C ARG A 241 -4.80 0.23 10.18
N HIS A 242 -3.81 -0.63 10.40
CA HIS A 242 -2.62 -0.31 11.20
C HIS A 242 -1.81 0.84 10.58
N ALA A 243 -1.65 0.86 9.26
CA ALA A 243 -0.89 1.91 8.56
C ALA A 243 -1.61 3.27 8.58
N PHE A 244 -2.93 3.32 8.46
CA PHE A 244 -3.67 4.58 8.26
C PHE A 244 -3.45 5.61 9.36
N GLY A 245 -3.44 5.20 10.63
CA GLY A 245 -3.24 6.12 11.74
C GLY A 245 -1.96 6.92 11.59
N ALA A 246 -0.86 6.24 11.24
CA ALA A 246 0.44 6.88 11.02
C ALA A 246 0.49 7.65 9.69
N VAL A 247 0.03 7.05 8.59
CA VAL A 247 0.12 7.61 7.23
C VAL A 247 -0.70 8.88 7.08
N LEU A 248 -1.99 8.82 7.42
CA LEU A 248 -2.91 9.94 7.23
C LEU A 248 -2.66 11.02 8.29
N GLY A 249 -2.31 10.63 9.52
CA GLY A 249 -1.88 11.55 10.57
C GLY A 249 -0.62 12.33 10.17
N ALA A 250 0.41 11.65 9.67
CA ALA A 250 1.61 12.29 9.14
C ALA A 250 1.31 13.24 7.96
N CYS A 251 0.29 12.94 7.16
CA CYS A 251 -0.18 13.81 6.07
C CYS A 251 -1.07 14.98 6.53
N GLY A 252 -1.29 15.15 7.84
CA GLY A 252 -2.04 16.27 8.41
C GLY A 252 -3.53 16.03 8.59
N LEU A 253 -3.96 14.78 8.81
CA LEU A 253 -5.33 14.46 9.22
C LEU A 253 -5.42 14.36 10.74
N ASP A 254 -6.43 14.98 11.34
CA ASP A 254 -6.72 14.82 12.77
C ASP A 254 -7.44 13.49 13.01
N LEU A 255 -6.78 12.62 13.78
CA LEU A 255 -7.14 11.21 13.92
C LEU A 255 -7.08 10.75 15.37
N GLN A 256 -8.03 9.91 15.74
CA GLN A 256 -8.03 9.25 17.05
C GLN A 256 -8.49 7.81 16.94
N TRP A 257 -7.77 6.91 17.62
CA TRP A 257 -8.25 5.55 17.86
C TRP A 257 -9.25 5.55 19.02
N CYS A 258 -10.46 5.09 18.75
CA CYS A 258 -11.50 4.94 19.76
C CYS A 258 -11.97 3.48 19.80
N ARG A 259 -12.31 2.97 20.99
CA ARG A 259 -12.87 1.63 21.16
C ARG A 259 -14.26 1.73 21.77
N PRO A 260 -15.33 1.74 20.96
CA PRO A 260 -16.68 1.63 21.49
C PRO A 260 -16.86 0.29 22.23
N SER A 261 -17.70 0.29 23.25
CA SER A 261 -17.98 -0.91 24.04
C SER A 261 -18.52 -2.04 23.14
N ALA A 262 -17.94 -3.24 23.26
CA ALA A 262 -18.30 -4.44 22.49
C ALA A 262 -18.14 -4.33 20.95
N LEU A 263 -17.42 -3.33 20.43
CA LEU A 263 -17.14 -3.18 18.99
C LEU A 263 -15.62 -3.15 18.71
N PRO A 264 -15.21 -3.41 17.45
CA PRO A 264 -13.83 -3.19 17.03
C PRO A 264 -13.39 -1.73 17.19
N TYR A 265 -12.07 -1.51 17.25
CA TYR A 265 -11.49 -0.16 17.23
C TYR A 265 -11.92 0.60 15.96
N GLN A 266 -12.21 1.89 16.14
CA GLN A 266 -12.52 2.84 15.08
C GLN A 266 -11.37 3.84 14.94
N LEU A 267 -10.99 4.13 13.69
CA LEU A 267 -10.06 5.22 13.40
C LEU A 267 -10.88 6.44 13.01
N ARG A 268 -11.14 7.30 13.99
CA ARG A 268 -12.00 8.47 13.80
C ARG A 268 -11.20 9.60 13.15
N ALA A 269 -11.78 10.21 12.12
CA ALA A 269 -11.28 11.40 11.46
C ALA A 269 -12.17 12.60 11.75
N TYR A 270 -11.56 13.66 12.29
CA TYR A 270 -12.25 14.88 12.69
C TYR A 270 -12.05 16.05 11.71
N GLY A 271 -11.09 15.93 10.78
CA GLY A 271 -10.80 16.96 9.78
C GLY A 271 -9.31 17.14 9.56
N ALA A 272 -8.91 18.30 9.06
CA ALA A 272 -7.50 18.64 8.89
C ALA A 272 -6.86 19.01 10.23
N ALA A 273 -5.63 18.56 10.45
CA ALA A 273 -4.82 18.99 11.58
C ALA A 273 -4.43 20.47 11.44
N GLU A 274 -4.17 21.15 12.56
CA GLU A 274 -3.79 22.57 12.58
C GLU A 274 -2.48 22.86 11.83
N GLN A 275 -1.57 21.88 11.79
CA GLN A 275 -0.24 22.01 11.19
C GLN A 275 0.02 20.87 10.19
N PRO A 276 -0.47 20.98 8.93
CA PRO A 276 -0.20 19.98 7.91
C PRO A 276 1.26 20.05 7.43
N PRO A 277 1.87 18.92 7.01
CA PRO A 277 3.26 18.87 6.56
C PRO A 277 3.49 19.61 5.23
N VAL A 278 2.44 19.76 4.41
CA VAL A 278 2.46 20.48 3.15
C VAL A 278 1.40 21.57 3.23
N ARG A 279 1.82 22.83 3.27
CA ARG A 279 0.91 23.99 3.26
C ARG A 279 0.36 24.20 1.84
N HIS A 280 -0.92 24.57 1.77
CA HIS A 280 -1.62 24.83 0.50
C HIS A 280 -1.32 26.22 -0.06
#